data_AF-A0A9D6R146-F1
#
_entry.id   AF-A0A9D6R146-F1
#
_cell.length_a   1.000
_cell.length_b   1.000
_cell.length_c   1.000
_cell.angle_alpha   90.00
_cell.angle_beta   90.00
_cell.angle_gamma   90.00
#
_symmetry.space_group_name_H-M   'P 1'
#
loop_
_entity.id
_entity.type
_entity.pdbx_description
1 polymer ?
#
loop_
_entity_poly.entity_id
_entity_poly.type
_entity_poly.pdbx_seq_one_letter_code
_entity_poly.pdbx_strand_id
1 'polypeptide(L)'
;SDTACSACHVPDGAEFDASVTGAHVIPINSTNIKGVKLEIVSVEGAVPGGSPVVTFKVTNNVGEAIAPVGMDYLAVTLAGPTSDYVNRVTETIYRKADPLPPPPEVEDAGGGAFKYTFKAKIPKEATGTYAVAMEGYVMETIEGVKDPVRVPGFNPVTYVALDGGKPVARRKAVDRDNCNKCHQNLALHGTIRQNTEYCVLCHNPMGTDEARRPSDAMPPNTINFRVLIHRIHSGAEAAKIYGFGGTLNDFSDVEFPGDLAACQTCHVTGTYGLPLAKGVQPTIITQAGKVVSMTLPIRSVCTACHDGTAAGGHSELMTTGSGIETCEVCHGAGREFDVTKVHH
;
A
#
# COMPACT_ATOMS: atom_id res chain seq x y z
N SER A 1 -4.75 -47.21 1.13
CA SER A 1 -6.00 -47.24 0.35
C SER A 1 -6.75 -45.98 0.68
N ASP A 2 -7.08 -45.18 -0.33
CA ASP A 2 -7.74 -43.88 -0.16
C ASP A 2 -9.24 -44.03 0.19
N THR A 3 -9.73 -45.26 0.24
CA THR A 3 -11.12 -45.59 0.60
C THR A 3 -11.47 -45.34 2.06
N ALA A 4 -10.49 -45.09 2.93
CA ALA A 4 -10.70 -44.87 4.36
C ALA A 4 -10.67 -43.38 4.76
N CYS A 5 -10.35 -42.47 3.84
CA CYS A 5 -10.21 -41.04 4.16
C CYS A 5 -11.49 -40.45 4.73
N SER A 6 -12.65 -40.77 4.15
CA SER A 6 -13.97 -40.29 4.60
C SER A 6 -14.42 -40.86 5.93
N ALA A 7 -13.76 -41.91 6.47
CA ALA A 7 -14.07 -42.44 7.80
C ALA A 7 -13.54 -41.53 8.92
N CYS A 8 -12.52 -40.72 8.64
CA CYS A 8 -11.92 -39.79 9.60
C CYS A 8 -12.11 -38.31 9.21
N HIS A 9 -12.17 -38.02 7.91
CA HIS A 9 -12.35 -36.67 7.36
C HIS A 9 -13.76 -36.51 6.80
N VAL A 10 -14.68 -36.07 7.66
CA VAL A 10 -16.04 -35.71 7.24
C VAL A 10 -16.02 -34.42 6.41
N PRO A 11 -16.97 -34.20 5.49
CA PRO A 11 -16.96 -33.00 4.64
C PRO A 11 -17.01 -31.70 5.44
N ASP A 12 -17.94 -31.60 6.40
CA ASP A 12 -18.21 -30.40 7.16
C ASP A 12 -17.98 -30.61 8.67
N GLY A 13 -17.54 -29.57 9.36
CA GLY A 13 -17.24 -29.59 10.79
C GLY A 13 -16.93 -28.21 11.35
N ALA A 14 -16.47 -28.17 12.60
CA ALA A 14 -16.08 -26.94 13.28
C ALA A 14 -14.74 -26.40 12.75
N GLU A 15 -14.47 -25.11 12.95
CA GLU A 15 -13.19 -24.52 12.55
C GLU A 15 -12.03 -25.26 13.25
N PHE A 16 -10.99 -25.59 12.48
CA PHE A 16 -9.76 -26.26 12.95
C PHE A 16 -9.94 -27.69 13.48
N ASP A 17 -11.05 -28.35 13.19
CA ASP A 17 -11.21 -29.80 13.44
C ASP A 17 -10.67 -30.66 12.27
N ALA A 18 -10.92 -31.98 12.32
CA ALA A 18 -10.46 -32.92 11.29
C ALA A 18 -11.34 -32.97 10.03
N SER A 19 -12.45 -32.23 9.98
CA SER A 19 -13.31 -32.15 8.79
C SER A 19 -12.58 -31.44 7.64
N VAL A 20 -13.06 -31.64 6.41
CA VAL A 20 -12.50 -30.97 5.24
C VAL A 20 -12.71 -29.46 5.37
N THR A 21 -13.91 -28.95 5.63
CA THR A 21 -14.09 -27.49 5.78
C THR A 21 -13.32 -26.93 6.97
N GLY A 22 -13.32 -27.62 8.10
CA GLY A 22 -12.67 -27.20 9.34
C GLY A 22 -11.15 -27.09 9.24
N ALA A 23 -10.50 -28.11 8.68
CA ALA A 23 -9.05 -28.16 8.52
C ALA A 23 -8.51 -27.12 7.52
N HIS A 24 -9.34 -26.66 6.58
CA HIS A 24 -8.95 -25.69 5.55
C HIS A 24 -9.38 -24.24 5.90
N VAL A 25 -9.88 -23.99 7.11
CA VAL A 25 -10.11 -22.61 7.59
C VAL A 25 -8.77 -21.89 7.72
N ILE A 26 -8.62 -20.79 7.00
CA ILE A 26 -7.47 -19.89 7.16
C ILE A 26 -7.66 -19.16 8.49
N PRO A 27 -6.71 -19.21 9.44
CA PRO A 27 -6.92 -18.68 10.79
C PRO A 27 -7.40 -17.23 10.86
N ILE A 28 -6.92 -16.35 9.97
CA ILE A 28 -7.34 -14.93 9.91
C ILE A 28 -8.79 -14.73 9.44
N ASN A 29 -9.41 -15.76 8.85
CA ASN A 29 -10.81 -15.74 8.41
C ASN A 29 -11.75 -16.42 9.44
N SER A 30 -11.22 -16.83 10.59
CA SER A 30 -12.00 -17.45 11.66
C SER A 30 -13.11 -16.54 12.15
N THR A 31 -14.28 -17.12 12.36
CA THR A 31 -15.44 -16.47 12.99
C THR A 31 -15.22 -16.14 14.46
N ASN A 32 -14.20 -16.73 15.09
CA ASN A 32 -13.82 -16.50 16.49
C ASN A 32 -12.92 -15.26 16.70
N ILE A 33 -12.47 -14.61 15.63
CA ILE A 33 -11.65 -13.40 15.72
C ILE A 33 -12.47 -12.21 16.20
N LYS A 34 -11.98 -11.53 17.25
CA LYS A 34 -12.62 -10.32 17.77
C LYS A 34 -12.50 -9.15 16.82
N GLY A 35 -11.44 -9.12 16.02
CA GLY A 35 -11.23 -8.15 14.96
C GLY A 35 -10.74 -6.81 15.46
N VAL A 36 -10.25 -5.99 14.54
CA VAL A 36 -9.78 -4.64 14.81
C VAL A 36 -10.36 -3.70 13.75
N LYS A 37 -10.91 -2.58 14.19
CA LYS A 37 -11.35 -1.48 13.36
C LYS A 37 -10.59 -0.22 13.77
N LEU A 38 -9.94 0.41 12.80
CA LEU A 38 -9.24 1.67 12.96
C LEU A 38 -10.09 2.78 12.33
N GLU A 39 -10.22 3.90 13.04
CA GLU A 39 -10.99 5.05 12.58
C GLU A 39 -10.23 6.33 12.89
N ILE A 40 -10.09 7.20 11.89
CA ILE A 40 -9.63 8.59 12.08
C ILE A 40 -10.87 9.47 12.18
N VAL A 41 -11.09 10.06 13.35
CA VAL A 41 -12.25 10.92 13.65
C VAL A 41 -12.01 12.33 13.14
N SER A 42 -10.84 12.91 13.40
CA SER A 42 -10.47 14.24 12.93
C SER A 42 -8.96 14.41 12.84
N VAL A 43 -8.54 15.39 12.04
CA VAL A 43 -7.15 15.86 11.96
C VAL A 43 -7.16 17.38 12.11
N GLU A 44 -6.45 17.88 13.11
CA GLU A 44 -6.37 19.30 13.46
C GLU A 44 -4.91 19.77 13.40
N GLY A 45 -4.68 21.08 13.30
CA GLY A 45 -3.33 21.65 13.34
C GLY A 45 -2.41 21.26 12.17
N ALA A 46 -2.96 20.68 11.10
CA ALA A 46 -2.21 20.33 9.89
C ALA A 46 -1.99 21.58 9.02
N VAL A 47 -1.07 22.43 9.45
CA VAL A 47 -0.65 23.65 8.74
C VAL A 47 0.86 23.59 8.44
N PRO A 48 1.37 24.32 7.44
CA PRO A 48 2.80 24.36 7.16
C PRO A 48 3.62 24.79 8.39
N GLY A 49 4.66 24.02 8.73
CA GLY A 49 5.45 24.22 9.96
C GLY A 49 4.80 23.68 11.25
N GLY A 50 3.54 23.26 11.21
CA GLY A 50 2.78 22.72 12.34
C GLY A 50 2.95 21.21 12.52
N SER A 51 2.57 20.72 13.70
CA SER A 51 2.45 19.30 14.04
C SER A 51 0.97 18.93 14.08
N PRO A 52 0.48 18.06 13.16
CA PRO A 52 -0.91 17.65 13.17
C PRO A 52 -1.28 16.87 14.43
N VAL A 53 -2.53 17.03 14.87
CA VAL A 53 -3.15 16.23 15.94
C VAL A 53 -4.22 15.34 15.32
N VAL A 54 -4.08 14.03 15.49
CA VAL A 54 -5.02 13.03 14.99
C VAL A 54 -5.89 12.55 16.13
N THR A 55 -7.20 12.75 16.02
CA THR A 55 -8.16 12.08 16.89
C THR A 55 -8.58 10.77 16.24
N PHE A 56 -8.44 9.65 16.94
CA PHE A 56 -8.72 8.32 16.40
C PHE A 56 -9.45 7.43 17.40
N LYS A 57 -10.07 6.37 16.87
CA LYS A 57 -10.66 5.28 17.66
C LYS A 57 -10.10 3.95 17.19
N VAL A 58 -9.98 3.01 18.12
CA VAL A 58 -9.74 1.60 17.81
C VAL A 58 -10.83 0.80 18.50
N THR A 59 -11.53 -0.05 17.76
CA THR A 59 -12.58 -0.92 18.31
C THR A 59 -12.42 -2.34 17.83
N ASN A 60 -13.02 -3.30 18.52
CA ASN A 60 -13.22 -4.65 17.99
C ASN A 60 -14.50 -4.73 17.12
N ASN A 61 -14.81 -5.91 16.59
CA ASN A 61 -15.96 -6.15 15.71
C ASN A 61 -17.33 -5.99 16.42
N VAL A 62 -17.36 -6.10 17.76
CA VAL A 62 -18.58 -5.87 18.55
C VAL A 62 -18.70 -4.42 19.06
N GLY A 63 -17.75 -3.55 18.70
CA GLY A 63 -17.79 -2.11 18.99
C GLY A 63 -17.16 -1.70 20.32
N GLU A 64 -16.51 -2.61 21.04
CA GLU A 64 -15.78 -2.28 22.27
C GLU A 64 -14.47 -1.56 21.93
N ALA A 65 -14.14 -0.52 22.70
CA ALA A 65 -12.92 0.25 22.50
C ALA A 65 -11.67 -0.55 22.92
N ILE A 66 -10.64 -0.50 22.08
CA ILE A 66 -9.30 -1.04 22.39
C ILE A 66 -8.40 0.15 22.68
N ALA A 67 -7.91 0.26 23.92
CA ALA A 67 -6.94 1.29 24.26
C ALA A 67 -5.62 1.06 23.50
N PRO A 68 -4.85 2.12 23.15
CA PRO A 68 -3.59 1.96 22.41
C PRO A 68 -2.57 1.00 23.06
N VAL A 69 -2.52 0.92 24.39
CA VAL A 69 -1.67 -0.03 25.14
C VAL A 69 -2.09 -1.50 24.94
N GLY A 70 -3.34 -1.74 24.54
CA GLY A 70 -3.88 -3.06 24.21
C GLY A 70 -3.54 -3.52 22.79
N MET A 71 -2.94 -2.68 21.95
CA MET A 71 -2.49 -3.04 20.61
C MET A 71 -1.12 -3.73 20.65
N ASP A 72 -0.83 -4.65 19.73
CA ASP A 72 0.54 -5.15 19.56
C ASP A 72 1.38 -4.20 18.71
N TYR A 73 0.73 -3.52 17.77
CA TYR A 73 1.31 -2.43 17.00
C TYR A 73 0.23 -1.42 16.59
N LEU A 74 0.54 -0.13 16.68
CA LEU A 74 -0.30 0.97 16.23
C LEU A 74 0.59 2.11 15.73
N ALA A 75 0.32 2.61 14.54
CA ALA A 75 1.06 3.71 13.93
C ALA A 75 0.15 4.63 13.12
N VAL A 76 0.60 5.87 12.97
CA VAL A 76 0.00 6.89 12.09
C VAL A 76 1.00 7.27 11.01
N THR A 77 0.49 7.54 9.81
CA THR A 77 1.28 7.99 8.67
C THR A 77 0.71 9.31 8.16
N LEU A 78 1.59 10.27 7.91
CA LEU A 78 1.30 11.52 7.22
C LEU A 78 2.05 11.52 5.89
N ALA A 79 1.39 11.80 4.77
CA ALA A 79 2.03 11.89 3.46
C ALA A 79 1.43 13.00 2.61
N GLY A 80 2.24 13.60 1.74
CA GLY A 80 1.76 14.66 0.86
C GLY A 80 2.73 15.07 -0.23
N PRO A 81 2.26 15.94 -1.14
CA PRO A 81 0.85 16.33 -1.33
C PRO A 81 0.01 15.21 -2.00
N THR A 82 -1.31 15.34 -2.05
CA THR A 82 -2.20 14.36 -2.71
C THR A 82 -2.14 14.38 -4.24
N SER A 83 -1.52 15.39 -4.86
CA SER A 83 -1.23 15.41 -6.31
C SER A 83 -0.30 14.27 -6.69
N ASP A 84 0.77 14.06 -5.93
CA ASP A 84 1.47 12.78 -5.80
C ASP A 84 2.34 12.82 -4.54
N TYR A 85 2.36 11.71 -3.80
CA TYR A 85 3.11 11.66 -2.55
C TYR A 85 4.60 11.65 -2.85
N VAL A 86 5.32 12.66 -2.38
CA VAL A 86 6.80 12.72 -2.46
C VAL A 86 7.44 12.74 -1.08
N ASN A 87 6.65 13.06 -0.06
CA ASN A 87 7.06 13.07 1.34
C ASN A 87 6.12 12.21 2.15
N ARG A 88 6.68 11.46 3.11
CA ARG A 88 5.92 10.77 4.14
C ARG A 88 6.68 10.70 5.45
N VAL A 89 5.94 10.57 6.53
CA VAL A 89 6.45 10.18 7.85
C VAL A 89 5.47 9.19 8.47
N THR A 90 6.00 8.14 9.07
CA THR A 90 5.22 7.18 9.85
C THR A 90 5.76 7.20 11.28
N GLU A 91 4.87 7.44 12.23
CA GLU A 91 5.20 7.44 13.66
C GLU A 91 4.48 6.29 14.35
N THR A 92 5.23 5.54 15.13
CA THR A 92 4.66 4.45 15.94
C THR A 92 4.08 5.06 17.21
N ILE A 93 2.78 4.87 17.41
CA ILE A 93 2.07 5.27 18.64
C ILE A 93 2.41 4.25 19.73
N TYR A 94 2.28 2.96 19.42
CA TYR A 94 2.57 1.88 20.36
C TYR A 94 3.11 0.66 19.62
N ARG A 95 4.06 -0.03 20.25
CA ARG A 95 4.57 -1.32 19.78
C ARG A 95 4.93 -2.16 20.99
N LYS A 96 4.19 -3.24 21.19
CA LYS A 96 4.46 -4.18 22.28
C LYS A 96 5.84 -4.81 22.09
N ALA A 97 6.55 -4.94 23.20
CA ALA A 97 7.87 -5.55 23.29
C ALA A 97 8.01 -6.24 24.65
N ASP A 98 9.08 -7.03 24.81
CA ASP A 98 9.49 -7.60 26.08
C ASP A 98 10.90 -7.07 26.43
N PRO A 99 11.10 -6.34 27.54
CA PRO A 99 10.08 -5.94 28.53
C PRO A 99 9.05 -4.94 27.96
N LEU A 100 7.91 -4.81 28.64
CA LEU A 100 6.83 -3.91 28.21
C LEU A 100 7.34 -2.46 28.09
N PRO A 101 7.03 -1.77 26.98
CA PRO A 101 7.37 -0.36 26.80
C PRO A 101 6.52 0.53 27.73
N PRO A 102 6.91 1.80 27.92
CA PRO A 102 6.05 2.77 28.59
C PRO A 102 4.71 2.94 27.84
N PRO A 103 3.65 3.39 28.52
CA PRO A 103 2.39 3.73 27.88
C PRO A 103 2.58 4.73 26.73
N PRO A 104 1.77 4.63 25.67
CA PRO A 104 1.87 5.55 24.54
C PRO A 104 1.51 6.99 24.97
N GLU A 105 2.21 7.98 24.40
CA GLU A 105 1.95 9.41 24.61
C GLU A 105 0.70 9.83 23.82
N VAL A 106 -0.49 9.52 24.36
CA VAL A 106 -1.79 9.88 23.80
C VAL A 106 -2.68 10.56 24.86
N GLU A 107 -3.51 11.51 24.42
CA GLU A 107 -4.52 12.16 25.27
C GLU A 107 -5.86 11.43 25.11
N ASP A 108 -6.57 11.16 26.21
CA ASP A 108 -7.94 10.64 26.18
C ASP A 108 -8.90 11.76 25.74
N ALA A 109 -9.60 11.55 24.63
CA ALA A 109 -10.58 12.49 24.07
C ALA A 109 -12.03 12.20 24.52
N GLY A 110 -12.23 11.17 25.35
CA GLY A 110 -13.54 10.67 25.76
C GLY A 110 -14.22 9.82 24.67
N GLY A 111 -15.24 9.05 25.07
CA GLY A 111 -16.03 8.24 24.14
C GLY A 111 -15.23 7.19 23.35
N GLY A 112 -14.14 6.68 23.95
CA GLY A 112 -13.23 5.71 23.34
C GLY A 112 -12.28 6.27 22.28
N ALA A 113 -12.20 7.60 22.14
CA ALA A 113 -11.27 8.26 21.24
C ALA A 113 -10.00 8.73 21.94
N PHE A 114 -8.90 8.77 21.20
CA PHE A 114 -7.58 9.21 21.65
C PHE A 114 -7.02 10.25 20.69
N LYS A 115 -6.23 11.19 21.20
CA LYS A 115 -5.47 12.13 20.37
C LYS A 115 -4.00 11.77 20.37
N TYR A 116 -3.41 11.82 19.19
CA TYR A 116 -1.96 11.72 18.99
C TYR A 116 -1.46 12.95 18.24
N THR A 117 -0.47 13.62 18.82
CA THR A 117 0.21 14.76 18.19
C THR A 117 1.46 14.25 17.48
N PHE A 118 1.55 14.45 16.17
CA PHE A 118 2.75 14.10 15.42
C PHE A 118 3.99 14.83 15.96
N LYS A 119 5.08 14.11 16.12
CA LYS A 119 6.38 14.67 16.50
C LYS A 119 7.00 15.42 15.31
N ALA A 120 6.82 14.87 14.11
CA ALA A 120 7.20 15.50 12.86
C ALA A 120 6.35 16.74 12.58
N LYS A 121 7.01 17.75 12.02
CA LYS A 121 6.37 18.97 11.52
C LYS A 121 6.17 18.85 10.02
N ILE A 122 5.05 19.39 9.55
CA ILE A 122 4.86 19.62 8.12
C ILE A 122 5.91 20.65 7.66
N PRO A 123 6.59 20.45 6.52
CA PRO A 123 7.52 21.44 5.99
C PRO A 123 6.86 22.83 5.83
N LYS A 124 7.61 23.92 6.03
CA LYS A 124 7.03 25.28 6.03
C LYS A 124 6.56 25.72 4.64
N GLU A 125 7.18 25.16 3.62
CA GLU A 125 6.91 25.37 2.21
C GLU A 125 5.86 24.40 1.65
N ALA A 126 5.36 23.48 2.47
CA ALA A 126 4.33 22.53 2.06
C ALA A 126 3.03 23.26 1.68
N THR A 127 2.39 22.79 0.61
CA THR A 127 1.13 23.33 0.12
C THR A 127 0.19 22.19 -0.29
N GLY A 128 -1.08 22.52 -0.50
CA GLY A 128 -2.09 21.58 -0.98
C GLY A 128 -2.69 20.72 0.11
N THR A 129 -3.11 19.51 -0.26
CA THR A 129 -3.75 18.55 0.65
C THR A 129 -2.78 17.44 1.00
N TYR A 130 -2.82 17.01 2.26
CA TYR A 130 -2.06 15.88 2.79
C TYR A 130 -3.00 14.75 3.20
N ALA A 131 -2.49 13.53 3.15
CA ALA A 131 -3.17 12.34 3.64
C ALA A 131 -2.68 12.00 5.05
N VAL A 132 -3.60 11.61 5.91
CA VAL A 132 -3.34 11.01 7.22
C VAL A 132 -3.95 9.64 7.23
N ALA A 133 -3.20 8.65 7.70
CA ALA A 133 -3.64 7.27 7.70
C ALA A 133 -3.16 6.50 8.92
N MET A 134 -3.77 5.34 9.18
CA MET A 134 -3.41 4.48 10.31
C MET A 134 -3.15 3.04 9.88
N GLU A 135 -2.30 2.38 10.65
CA GLU A 135 -2.15 0.92 10.63
C GLU A 135 -2.00 0.39 12.05
N GLY A 136 -2.46 -0.84 12.27
CA GLY A 136 -2.35 -1.47 13.57
C GLY A 136 -2.90 -2.88 13.57
N TYR A 137 -2.45 -3.69 14.52
CA TYR A 137 -2.92 -5.05 14.75
C TYR A 137 -2.81 -5.45 16.22
N VAL A 138 -3.55 -6.50 16.55
CA VAL A 138 -3.36 -7.32 17.75
C VAL A 138 -2.93 -8.74 17.35
N MET A 139 -2.26 -9.45 18.25
CA MET A 139 -2.03 -10.88 18.14
C MET A 139 -3.09 -11.60 18.99
N GLU A 140 -3.99 -12.35 18.35
CA GLU A 140 -5.04 -13.11 19.03
C GLU A 140 -4.68 -14.60 19.07
N THR A 141 -4.83 -15.23 20.23
CA THR A 141 -4.79 -16.68 20.35
C THR A 141 -6.19 -17.22 20.05
N ILE A 142 -6.29 -18.09 19.05
CA ILE A 142 -7.54 -18.74 18.64
C ILE A 142 -7.47 -20.21 19.08
N GLU A 143 -8.53 -20.73 19.69
CA GLU A 143 -8.61 -22.14 20.05
C GLU A 143 -8.46 -23.04 18.80
N GLY A 144 -7.67 -24.10 18.90
CA GLY A 144 -7.35 -24.96 17.74
C GLY A 144 -6.23 -24.43 16.83
N VAL A 145 -5.80 -23.18 16.98
CA VAL A 145 -4.67 -22.60 16.23
C VAL A 145 -3.43 -22.55 17.12
N LYS A 146 -2.34 -23.18 16.67
CA LYS A 146 -1.11 -23.29 17.45
C LYS A 146 -0.44 -21.94 17.74
N ASP A 147 -0.30 -21.12 16.70
CA ASP A 147 0.42 -19.85 16.78
C ASP A 147 -0.56 -18.68 16.83
N PRO A 148 -0.28 -17.61 17.60
CA PRO A 148 -1.13 -16.42 17.61
C PRO A 148 -1.32 -15.83 16.22
N VAL A 149 -2.54 -15.44 15.91
CA VAL A 149 -2.94 -14.87 14.63
C VAL A 149 -2.82 -13.36 14.70
N ARG A 150 -2.15 -12.77 13.72
CA ARG A 150 -2.11 -11.31 13.56
C ARG A 150 -3.43 -10.84 12.97
N VAL A 151 -4.19 -10.08 13.75
CA VAL A 151 -5.49 -9.50 13.39
C VAL A 151 -5.32 -7.99 13.16
N PRO A 152 -5.19 -7.53 11.90
CA PRO A 152 -5.02 -6.13 11.58
C PRO A 152 -6.36 -5.41 11.40
N GLY A 153 -6.35 -4.11 11.65
CA GLY A 153 -7.43 -3.25 11.18
C GLY A 153 -7.20 -2.79 9.74
N PHE A 154 -8.28 -2.69 8.96
CA PHE A 154 -8.21 -2.07 7.64
C PHE A 154 -7.67 -0.64 7.75
N ASN A 155 -6.74 -0.23 6.88
CA ASN A 155 -6.02 1.03 7.01
C ASN A 155 -6.91 2.22 6.60
N PRO A 156 -7.42 3.06 7.54
CA PRO A 156 -8.17 4.24 7.16
C PRO A 156 -7.23 5.29 6.57
N VAL A 157 -7.71 6.03 5.59
CA VAL A 157 -7.02 7.20 5.01
C VAL A 157 -8.01 8.35 5.02
N THR A 158 -7.59 9.51 5.51
CA THR A 158 -8.33 10.77 5.43
C THR A 158 -7.43 11.88 4.88
N TYR A 159 -8.02 13.01 4.53
CA TYR A 159 -7.34 14.11 3.86
C TYR A 159 -7.55 15.44 4.58
N VAL A 160 -6.50 16.26 4.64
CA VAL A 160 -6.53 17.58 5.25
C VAL A 160 -5.85 18.61 4.36
N ALA A 161 -6.51 19.74 4.12
CA ALA A 161 -5.93 20.86 3.37
C ALA A 161 -5.08 21.72 4.30
N LEU A 162 -3.85 22.03 3.87
CA LEU A 162 -2.90 22.78 4.71
C LEU A 162 -3.23 24.27 4.85
N ASP A 163 -4.07 24.80 3.96
CA ASP A 163 -4.53 26.18 3.93
C ASP A 163 -5.89 26.37 4.65
N GLY A 164 -6.42 25.33 5.29
CA GLY A 164 -7.76 25.34 5.89
C GLY A 164 -8.91 25.28 4.89
N GLY A 165 -8.61 25.12 3.60
CA GLY A 165 -9.59 24.93 2.54
C GLY A 165 -10.22 23.54 2.55
N LYS A 166 -10.93 23.22 1.47
CA LYS A 166 -11.51 21.88 1.28
C LYS A 166 -10.42 20.89 0.88
N PRO A 167 -10.23 19.77 1.61
CA PRO A 167 -9.26 18.76 1.21
C PRO A 167 -9.62 18.12 -0.12
N VAL A 168 -8.60 17.88 -0.95
CA VAL A 168 -8.72 17.18 -2.23
C VAL A 168 -8.12 15.78 -2.08
N ALA A 169 -8.97 14.76 -2.16
CA ALA A 169 -8.56 13.36 -2.15
C ALA A 169 -7.59 13.05 -3.30
N ARG A 170 -6.69 12.09 -3.08
CA ARG A 170 -5.83 11.60 -4.15
C ARG A 170 -6.67 10.84 -5.18
N ARG A 171 -6.25 10.92 -6.45
CA ARG A 171 -6.83 10.12 -7.55
C ARG A 171 -6.91 8.63 -7.17
N LYS A 172 -8.06 8.00 -7.43
CA LYS A 172 -8.26 6.55 -7.33
C LYS A 172 -8.07 5.92 -8.70
N ALA A 173 -6.97 5.19 -8.89
CA ALA A 173 -6.63 4.55 -10.17
C ALA A 173 -6.96 3.05 -10.21
N VAL A 174 -7.10 2.42 -9.04
CA VAL A 174 -7.38 0.99 -8.90
C VAL A 174 -8.40 0.79 -7.78
N ASP A 175 -9.06 -0.37 -7.79
CA ASP A 175 -9.92 -0.82 -6.71
C ASP A 175 -9.33 -2.08 -6.07
N ARG A 176 -9.37 -2.17 -4.74
CA ARG A 176 -8.91 -3.37 -4.03
C ARG A 176 -9.81 -4.57 -4.36
N ASP A 177 -11.09 -4.34 -4.59
CA ASP A 177 -12.03 -5.43 -4.88
C ASP A 177 -11.68 -6.12 -6.21
N ASN A 178 -11.10 -5.38 -7.15
CA ASN A 178 -10.53 -5.94 -8.37
C ASN A 178 -9.32 -6.84 -8.06
N CYS A 179 -8.41 -6.41 -7.18
CA CYS A 179 -7.28 -7.24 -6.75
C CYS A 179 -7.73 -8.54 -6.06
N ASN A 180 -8.79 -8.46 -5.25
CA ASN A 180 -9.30 -9.58 -4.47
C ASN A 180 -9.99 -10.66 -5.31
N LYS A 181 -10.25 -10.41 -6.60
CA LYS A 181 -10.68 -11.47 -7.55
C LYS A 181 -9.66 -12.61 -7.66
N CYS A 182 -8.38 -12.31 -7.46
CA CYS A 182 -7.29 -13.30 -7.45
C CYS A 182 -6.71 -13.48 -6.04
N HIS A 183 -6.52 -12.39 -5.28
CA HIS A 183 -5.86 -12.45 -3.97
C HIS A 183 -6.76 -12.92 -2.82
N GLN A 184 -8.08 -13.01 -3.02
CA GLN A 184 -9.12 -13.22 -2.00
C GLN A 184 -9.15 -12.12 -0.92
N ASN A 185 -8.04 -11.89 -0.24
CA ASN A 185 -7.79 -10.79 0.68
C ASN A 185 -6.35 -10.27 0.52
N LEU A 186 -6.18 -9.22 -0.29
CA LEU A 186 -4.88 -8.58 -0.47
C LEU A 186 -4.40 -7.95 0.84
N ALA A 187 -3.40 -8.57 1.46
CA ALA A 187 -2.87 -8.16 2.76
C ALA A 187 -1.35 -8.39 2.83
N LEU A 188 -0.56 -7.32 2.73
CA LEU A 188 0.91 -7.40 2.66
C LEU A 188 1.58 -6.88 3.94
N HIS A 189 2.91 -7.02 4.00
CA HIS A 189 3.76 -6.63 5.14
C HIS A 189 3.41 -7.37 6.44
N GLY A 190 3.19 -8.69 6.31
CA GLY A 190 2.65 -9.51 7.37
C GLY A 190 1.22 -9.08 7.68
N THR A 191 0.35 -9.13 6.67
CA THR A 191 -1.11 -8.91 6.71
C THR A 191 -1.63 -7.53 7.13
N ILE A 192 -0.80 -6.63 7.67
CA ILE A 192 -1.24 -5.35 8.25
C ILE A 192 -1.67 -4.29 7.22
N ARG A 193 -1.29 -4.43 5.95
CA ARG A 193 -1.56 -3.42 4.91
C ARG A 193 -2.46 -3.99 3.82
N GLN A 194 -3.66 -3.45 3.76
CA GLN A 194 -4.74 -3.96 2.91
C GLN A 194 -5.34 -2.90 2.00
N ASN A 195 -5.24 -1.61 2.35
CA ASN A 195 -5.84 -0.54 1.56
C ASN A 195 -4.87 -0.04 0.48
N THR A 196 -5.28 -0.06 -0.80
CA THR A 196 -4.47 0.46 -1.91
C THR A 196 -4.16 1.96 -1.77
N GLU A 197 -5.05 2.73 -1.15
CA GLU A 197 -4.82 4.14 -0.83
C GLU A 197 -3.76 4.34 0.27
N TYR A 198 -3.59 3.34 1.14
CA TYR A 198 -2.52 3.31 2.14
C TYR A 198 -1.19 2.86 1.51
N CYS A 199 -1.22 1.86 0.62
CA CYS A 199 -0.03 1.35 -0.07
C CYS A 199 0.76 2.47 -0.74
N VAL A 200 0.07 3.35 -1.47
CA VAL A 200 0.69 4.45 -2.22
C VAL A 200 1.33 5.53 -1.35
N LEU A 201 1.05 5.59 -0.03
CA LEU A 201 1.74 6.53 0.85
C LEU A 201 3.23 6.18 0.92
N CYS A 202 3.56 4.89 0.98
CA CYS A 202 4.92 4.36 1.02
C CYS A 202 5.47 3.99 -0.36
N HIS A 203 4.65 3.34 -1.17
CA HIS A 203 4.96 2.94 -2.54
C HIS A 203 4.72 4.10 -3.49
N ASN A 204 5.50 5.16 -3.32
CA ASN A 204 5.34 6.42 -4.03
C ASN A 204 6.50 6.67 -5.01
N PRO A 205 6.46 7.73 -5.85
CA PRO A 205 7.50 8.01 -6.84
C PRO A 205 8.92 8.20 -6.30
N MET A 206 9.09 8.50 -5.01
CA MET A 206 10.38 8.61 -4.33
C MET A 206 10.80 7.31 -3.62
N GLY A 207 9.94 6.28 -3.61
CA GLY A 207 10.18 5.04 -2.90
C GLY A 207 11.15 4.11 -3.63
N THR A 208 12.17 3.66 -2.91
CA THR A 208 13.12 2.62 -3.33
C THR A 208 13.29 1.54 -2.26
N ASP A 209 13.91 0.42 -2.62
CA ASP A 209 14.33 -0.63 -1.68
C ASP A 209 15.74 -0.39 -1.09
N GLU A 210 16.31 0.79 -1.30
CA GLU A 210 17.69 1.15 -0.90
C GLU A 210 17.97 0.84 0.57
N ALA A 211 17.04 1.18 1.47
CA ALA A 211 17.20 0.98 2.91
C ALA A 211 17.29 -0.51 3.33
N ARG A 212 17.02 -1.44 2.41
CA ARG A 212 16.97 -2.90 2.63
C ARG A 212 17.94 -3.67 1.75
N ARG A 213 18.36 -3.06 0.64
CA ARG A 213 19.20 -3.68 -0.37
C ARG A 213 20.66 -3.73 0.10
N PRO A 214 21.34 -4.88 0.02
CA PRO A 214 22.75 -4.98 0.36
C PRO A 214 23.61 -4.23 -0.67
N SER A 215 24.82 -3.82 -0.26
CA SER A 215 25.68 -2.96 -1.07
C SER A 215 26.13 -3.58 -2.39
N ASP A 216 26.27 -4.90 -2.43
CA ASP A 216 26.66 -5.70 -3.61
C ASP A 216 25.53 -5.89 -4.63
N ALA A 217 24.28 -5.58 -4.24
CA ALA A 217 23.11 -5.66 -5.11
C ALA A 217 22.64 -4.28 -5.62
N MET A 218 23.37 -3.21 -5.34
CA MET A 218 23.06 -1.86 -5.83
C MET A 218 23.21 -1.73 -7.35
N PRO A 219 22.51 -0.80 -8.04
CA PRO A 219 21.64 0.27 -7.52
C PRO A 219 20.29 -0.24 -7.00
N PRO A 220 19.53 0.59 -6.25
CA PRO A 220 18.25 0.19 -5.72
C PRO A 220 17.14 0.15 -6.77
N ASN A 221 16.15 -0.71 -6.54
CA ASN A 221 14.95 -0.79 -7.34
C ASN A 221 13.89 0.17 -6.78
N THR A 222 13.13 0.78 -7.69
CA THR A 222 11.95 1.55 -7.29
C THR A 222 10.86 0.63 -6.75
N ILE A 223 10.19 1.09 -5.70
CA ILE A 223 8.97 0.48 -5.17
C ILE A 223 7.75 1.37 -5.41
N ASN A 224 7.82 2.32 -6.36
CA ASN A 224 6.68 3.13 -6.76
C ASN A 224 5.51 2.24 -7.21
N PHE A 225 4.34 2.38 -6.59
CA PHE A 225 3.23 1.44 -6.71
C PHE A 225 2.85 1.13 -8.17
N ARG A 226 2.75 2.16 -9.02
CA ARG A 226 2.40 2.00 -10.44
C ARG A 226 3.43 1.19 -11.24
N VAL A 227 4.69 1.19 -10.81
CA VAL A 227 5.79 0.47 -11.48
C VAL A 227 5.91 -0.92 -10.88
N LEU A 228 5.91 -1.00 -9.55
CA LEU A 228 6.07 -2.23 -8.79
C LEU A 228 4.96 -3.24 -9.12
N ILE A 229 3.70 -2.82 -9.11
CA ILE A 229 2.57 -3.72 -9.37
C ILE A 229 2.61 -4.25 -10.80
N HIS A 230 2.90 -3.40 -11.79
CA HIS A 230 3.06 -3.86 -13.17
C HIS A 230 4.20 -4.87 -13.31
N ARG A 231 5.39 -4.58 -12.75
CA ARG A 231 6.55 -5.47 -12.81
C ARG A 231 6.33 -6.83 -12.14
N ILE A 232 5.66 -6.85 -10.98
CA ILE A 232 5.34 -8.10 -10.28
C ILE A 232 4.45 -8.97 -11.17
N HIS A 233 3.37 -8.41 -11.70
CA HIS A 233 2.41 -9.21 -12.47
C HIS A 233 2.92 -9.53 -13.88
N SER A 234 3.90 -8.78 -14.42
CA SER A 234 4.56 -9.13 -15.67
C SER A 234 5.72 -10.11 -15.52
N GLY A 235 6.06 -10.56 -14.30
CA GLY A 235 7.23 -11.40 -14.05
C GLY A 235 8.56 -10.73 -14.41
N ALA A 236 8.66 -9.40 -14.30
CA ALA A 236 9.86 -8.70 -14.72
C ALA A 236 11.04 -8.98 -13.78
N GLU A 237 12.26 -9.12 -14.32
CA GLU A 237 13.50 -9.26 -13.53
C GLU A 237 13.69 -8.10 -12.52
N ALA A 238 13.26 -6.90 -12.89
CA ALA A 238 13.30 -5.72 -12.04
C ALA A 238 12.25 -5.72 -10.90
N ALA A 239 11.51 -6.82 -10.73
CA ALA A 239 10.63 -7.08 -9.60
C ALA A 239 11.36 -7.75 -8.41
N LYS A 240 12.69 -7.93 -8.47
CA LYS A 240 13.51 -8.39 -7.34
C LYS A 240 13.69 -7.27 -6.30
N ILE A 241 12.97 -7.37 -5.17
CA ILE A 241 12.88 -6.33 -4.13
C ILE A 241 13.42 -6.83 -2.80
N TYR A 242 14.32 -6.06 -2.19
CA TYR A 242 14.79 -6.36 -0.83
C TYR A 242 13.83 -5.81 0.23
N GLY A 243 13.41 -6.70 1.13
CA GLY A 243 12.45 -6.43 2.20
C GLY A 243 13.08 -6.28 3.58
N PHE A 244 12.24 -6.35 4.61
CA PHE A 244 12.71 -6.35 6.00
C PHE A 244 13.64 -7.55 6.26
N GLY A 245 14.68 -7.34 7.07
CA GLY A 245 15.71 -8.37 7.32
C GLY A 245 16.70 -8.57 6.18
N GLY A 246 16.65 -7.76 5.11
CA GLY A 246 17.51 -7.93 3.94
C GLY A 246 17.08 -9.12 3.06
N THR A 247 15.87 -9.64 3.25
CA THR A 247 15.34 -10.76 2.48
C THR A 247 15.04 -10.33 1.05
N LEU A 248 15.60 -11.06 0.08
CA LEU A 248 15.23 -10.92 -1.33
C LEU A 248 13.83 -11.50 -1.54
N ASN A 249 12.92 -10.69 -2.08
CA ASN A 249 11.63 -11.12 -2.58
C ASN A 249 11.75 -11.13 -4.10
N ASP A 250 11.77 -12.32 -4.67
CA ASP A 250 11.87 -12.52 -6.11
C ASP A 250 10.48 -12.76 -6.69
N PHE A 251 10.06 -11.87 -7.59
CA PHE A 251 8.78 -11.93 -8.27
C PHE A 251 8.94 -12.16 -9.78
N SER A 252 10.15 -12.48 -10.28
CA SER A 252 10.36 -12.71 -11.72
C SER A 252 9.63 -13.96 -12.23
N ASP A 253 9.36 -14.92 -11.35
CA ASP A 253 8.69 -16.18 -11.71
C ASP A 253 7.16 -16.11 -11.53
N VAL A 254 6.61 -14.92 -11.27
CA VAL A 254 5.16 -14.75 -11.15
C VAL A 254 4.51 -14.91 -12.53
N GLU A 255 3.64 -15.91 -12.64
CA GLU A 255 2.78 -16.11 -13.81
C GLU A 255 1.40 -15.50 -13.56
N PHE A 256 1.03 -14.49 -14.35
CA PHE A 256 -0.29 -13.88 -14.25
C PHE A 256 -1.37 -14.80 -14.84
N PRO A 257 -2.45 -15.12 -14.10
CA PRO A 257 -3.45 -16.10 -14.55
C PRO A 257 -4.42 -15.58 -15.63
N GLY A 258 -4.33 -14.30 -16.01
CA GLY A 258 -5.22 -13.65 -16.96
C GLY A 258 -4.47 -12.95 -18.09
N ASP A 259 -5.15 -12.01 -18.73
CA ASP A 259 -4.55 -11.14 -19.74
C ASP A 259 -4.00 -9.86 -19.09
N LEU A 260 -2.68 -9.65 -19.17
CA LEU A 260 -2.03 -8.43 -18.66
C LEU A 260 -2.43 -7.17 -19.45
N ALA A 261 -2.87 -7.32 -20.70
CA ALA A 261 -3.42 -6.21 -21.47
C ALA A 261 -4.82 -5.82 -20.99
N ALA A 262 -5.50 -6.66 -20.19
CA ALA A 262 -6.82 -6.35 -19.66
C ALA A 262 -6.75 -5.40 -18.47
N CYS A 263 -6.59 -4.11 -18.76
CA CYS A 263 -6.31 -3.04 -17.80
C CYS A 263 -7.36 -2.97 -16.67
N GLN A 264 -8.64 -3.18 -17.01
CA GLN A 264 -9.80 -3.17 -16.13
C GLN A 264 -9.77 -4.32 -15.10
N THR A 265 -8.87 -5.30 -15.27
CA THR A 265 -8.61 -6.34 -14.25
C THR A 265 -8.19 -5.71 -12.93
N CYS A 266 -7.47 -4.58 -12.97
CA CYS A 266 -7.03 -3.84 -11.79
C CYS A 266 -7.61 -2.42 -11.74
N HIS A 267 -7.60 -1.72 -12.87
CA HIS A 267 -7.92 -0.31 -12.93
C HIS A 267 -9.41 -0.01 -12.82
N VAL A 268 -9.73 1.17 -12.26
CA VAL A 268 -11.06 1.75 -12.36
C VAL A 268 -11.28 2.20 -13.82
N THR A 269 -12.51 2.11 -14.31
CA THR A 269 -12.84 2.54 -15.68
C THR A 269 -12.40 3.99 -15.92
N GLY A 270 -11.68 4.21 -17.03
CA GLY A 270 -11.21 5.54 -17.43
C GLY A 270 -9.94 6.04 -16.73
N THR A 271 -9.26 5.20 -15.92
CA THR A 271 -8.07 5.63 -15.15
C THR A 271 -6.73 5.10 -15.67
N TYR A 272 -6.73 4.41 -16.81
CA TYR A 272 -5.55 3.75 -17.41
C TYR A 272 -5.17 4.31 -18.79
N GLY A 273 -5.89 5.34 -19.27
CA GLY A 273 -5.56 6.04 -20.51
C GLY A 273 -4.65 7.25 -20.30
N LEU A 274 -4.29 7.89 -21.42
CA LEU A 274 -3.59 9.18 -21.44
C LEU A 274 -4.54 10.32 -21.83
N PRO A 275 -4.40 11.54 -21.28
CA PRO A 275 -3.31 12.01 -20.40
C PRO A 275 -3.34 11.42 -18.99
N LEU A 276 -2.19 11.35 -18.35
CA LEU A 276 -2.13 11.08 -16.91
C LEU A 276 -2.77 12.24 -16.12
N ALA A 277 -3.20 11.94 -14.89
CA ALA A 277 -3.67 12.98 -13.98
C ALA A 277 -2.61 14.07 -13.77
N LYS A 278 -3.05 15.32 -13.61
CA LYS A 278 -2.13 16.44 -13.35
C LYS A 278 -1.37 16.26 -12.03
N GLY A 279 -0.11 16.66 -12.02
CA GLY A 279 0.74 16.67 -10.83
C GLY A 279 1.39 15.34 -10.47
N VAL A 280 1.18 14.31 -11.28
CA VAL A 280 1.89 13.02 -11.16
C VAL A 280 3.40 13.24 -11.28
N GLN A 281 4.16 12.70 -10.33
CA GLN A 281 5.60 12.94 -10.22
C GLN A 281 6.42 11.91 -10.99
N PRO A 282 7.63 12.25 -11.45
CA PRO A 282 8.57 11.29 -12.02
C PRO A 282 8.96 10.23 -10.98
N THR A 283 9.23 9.02 -11.44
CA THR A 283 9.81 7.97 -10.60
C THR A 283 11.29 8.26 -10.41
N ILE A 284 11.71 8.44 -9.17
CA ILE A 284 13.09 8.78 -8.78
C ILE A 284 13.72 7.60 -8.06
N ILE A 285 14.94 7.25 -8.47
CA ILE A 285 15.79 6.32 -7.75
C ILE A 285 16.93 7.12 -7.15
N THR A 286 17.04 7.07 -5.82
CA THR A 286 18.15 7.64 -5.07
C THR A 286 19.12 6.56 -4.65
N GLN A 287 20.40 6.92 -4.52
CA GLN A 287 21.42 6.11 -3.88
C GLN A 287 22.35 7.04 -3.08
N ALA A 288 22.52 6.76 -1.79
CA ALA A 288 23.27 7.58 -0.84
C ALA A 288 22.90 9.07 -0.90
N GLY A 289 21.59 9.35 -0.99
CA GLY A 289 21.05 10.72 -1.06
C GLY A 289 21.22 11.43 -2.40
N LYS A 290 21.74 10.76 -3.44
CA LYS A 290 21.88 11.32 -4.79
C LYS A 290 20.88 10.67 -5.75
N VAL A 291 20.29 11.45 -6.64
CA VAL A 291 19.47 10.91 -7.73
C VAL A 291 20.37 10.19 -8.73
N VAL A 292 20.16 8.88 -8.90
CA VAL A 292 20.90 8.05 -9.86
C VAL A 292 20.06 7.69 -11.08
N SER A 293 18.73 7.76 -10.97
CA SER A 293 17.81 7.64 -12.11
C SER A 293 16.55 8.47 -11.90
N MET A 294 16.09 9.08 -12.98
CA MET A 294 14.81 9.80 -13.07
C MET A 294 14.10 9.30 -14.33
N THR A 295 12.89 8.78 -14.13
CA THR A 295 12.03 8.33 -15.23
C THR A 295 10.72 9.09 -15.17
N LEU A 296 10.38 9.78 -16.25
CA LEU A 296 9.17 10.61 -16.32
C LEU A 296 7.88 9.78 -16.18
N PRO A 297 6.77 10.40 -15.77
CA PRO A 297 5.54 9.71 -15.41
C PRO A 297 5.04 8.67 -16.42
N ILE A 298 4.84 9.05 -17.68
CA ILE A 298 4.27 8.16 -18.70
C ILE A 298 5.25 7.04 -19.00
N ARG A 299 6.53 7.38 -19.24
CA ARG A 299 7.61 6.43 -19.49
C ARG A 299 7.69 5.37 -18.40
N SER A 300 7.66 5.78 -17.13
CA SER A 300 7.81 4.85 -16.00
C SER A 300 6.71 3.80 -15.91
N VAL A 301 5.50 4.12 -16.39
CA VAL A 301 4.37 3.19 -16.36
C VAL A 301 4.45 2.24 -17.55
N CYS A 302 4.69 2.76 -18.76
CA CYS A 302 4.74 1.95 -19.97
C CYS A 302 5.92 0.97 -19.95
N THR A 303 7.11 1.43 -19.55
CA THR A 303 8.31 0.59 -19.46
C THR A 303 8.33 -0.30 -18.21
N ALA A 304 7.26 -0.33 -17.42
CA ALA A 304 7.12 -1.31 -16.35
C ALA A 304 6.77 -2.71 -16.89
N CYS A 305 6.07 -2.76 -18.04
CA CYS A 305 5.79 -4.00 -18.78
C CYS A 305 6.49 -4.04 -20.15
N HIS A 306 6.59 -2.91 -20.86
CA HIS A 306 7.30 -2.81 -22.14
C HIS A 306 8.79 -2.49 -21.91
N ASP A 307 9.52 -3.47 -21.38
CA ASP A 307 10.90 -3.32 -20.91
C ASP A 307 11.97 -3.71 -21.95
N GLY A 308 11.56 -4.16 -23.14
CA GLY A 308 12.48 -4.48 -24.23
C GLY A 308 13.28 -3.26 -24.73
N THR A 309 14.51 -3.50 -25.20
CA THR A 309 15.46 -2.46 -25.64
C THR A 309 14.88 -1.46 -26.63
N ALA A 310 14.13 -1.94 -27.64
CA ALA A 310 13.52 -1.08 -28.65
C ALA A 310 12.40 -0.19 -28.07
N ALA A 311 11.59 -0.72 -27.14
CA ALA A 311 10.56 0.06 -26.45
C ALA A 311 11.19 1.13 -25.55
N GLY A 312 12.27 0.77 -24.83
CA GLY A 312 13.08 1.72 -24.07
C GLY A 312 13.57 2.88 -24.95
N GLY A 313 14.25 2.58 -26.06
CA GLY A 313 14.75 3.59 -27.00
C GLY A 313 13.64 4.45 -27.61
N HIS A 314 12.50 3.86 -28.01
CA HIS A 314 11.34 4.61 -28.48
C HIS A 314 10.83 5.59 -27.42
N SER A 315 10.69 5.13 -26.17
CA SER A 315 10.18 5.95 -25.08
C SER A 315 11.09 7.14 -24.74
N GLU A 316 12.40 6.97 -24.91
CA GLU A 316 13.39 8.05 -24.77
C GLU A 316 13.27 9.06 -25.92
N LEU A 317 13.14 8.60 -27.17
CA LEU A 317 12.96 9.47 -28.34
C LEU A 317 11.67 10.30 -28.28
N MET A 318 10.63 9.80 -27.61
CA MET A 318 9.36 10.51 -27.42
C MET A 318 9.39 11.49 -26.24
N THR A 319 10.55 11.71 -25.64
CA THR A 319 10.77 12.71 -24.58
C THR A 319 11.67 13.82 -25.11
N THR A 320 11.21 15.07 -25.06
CA THR A 320 12.04 16.21 -25.50
C THR A 320 13.22 16.43 -24.56
N GLY A 321 14.27 17.12 -25.03
CA GLY A 321 15.40 17.52 -24.18
C GLY A 321 15.01 18.45 -23.01
N SER A 322 13.83 19.08 -23.08
CA SER A 322 13.26 19.88 -21.98
C SER A 322 12.39 19.06 -21.01
N GLY A 323 12.34 17.73 -21.16
CA GLY A 323 11.58 16.83 -20.29
C GLY A 323 10.08 16.75 -20.56
N ILE A 324 9.64 17.03 -21.79
CA ILE A 324 8.22 16.92 -22.17
C ILE A 324 7.98 15.56 -22.81
N GLU A 325 7.09 14.77 -22.24
CA GLU A 325 6.62 13.51 -22.82
C GLU A 325 5.59 13.80 -23.92
N THR A 326 5.84 13.29 -25.13
CA THR A 326 4.94 13.47 -26.30
C THR A 326 4.11 12.24 -26.62
N CYS A 327 4.08 11.27 -25.70
CA CYS A 327 3.39 9.99 -25.84
C CYS A 327 1.90 10.16 -26.21
N GLU A 328 1.24 11.21 -25.69
CA GLU A 328 -0.18 11.50 -25.89
C GLU A 328 -0.54 11.83 -27.35
N VAL A 329 0.45 12.20 -28.17
CA VAL A 329 0.25 12.45 -29.61
C VAL A 329 -0.25 11.18 -30.32
N CYS A 330 0.28 10.02 -29.92
CA CYS A 330 -0.02 8.72 -30.53
C CYS A 330 -0.88 7.82 -29.63
N HIS A 331 -0.66 7.87 -28.31
CA HIS A 331 -1.28 7.00 -27.30
C HIS A 331 -2.37 7.69 -26.47
N GLY A 332 -2.65 8.97 -26.74
CA GLY A 332 -3.74 9.70 -26.10
C GLY A 332 -5.13 9.20 -26.49
N ALA A 333 -6.13 9.58 -25.70
CA ALA A 333 -7.52 9.27 -25.99
C ALA A 333 -7.93 9.68 -27.43
N GLY A 334 -8.54 8.75 -28.16
CA GLY A 334 -9.01 8.93 -29.53
C GLY A 334 -7.93 8.80 -30.62
N ARG A 335 -6.64 8.71 -30.27
CA ARG A 335 -5.53 8.58 -31.24
C ARG A 335 -5.47 7.20 -31.88
N GLU A 336 -4.59 7.04 -32.87
CA GLU A 336 -4.40 5.80 -33.62
C GLU A 336 -4.01 4.64 -32.70
N PHE A 337 -3.05 4.88 -31.79
CA PHE A 337 -2.52 3.91 -30.83
C PHE A 337 -2.94 4.22 -29.40
N ASP A 338 -4.13 4.81 -29.22
CA ASP A 338 -4.75 5.03 -27.91
C ASP A 338 -4.63 3.77 -27.05
N VAL A 339 -4.16 3.93 -25.81
CA VAL A 339 -3.98 2.81 -24.85
C VAL A 339 -5.22 1.93 -24.77
N THR A 340 -6.41 2.53 -24.79
CA THR A 340 -7.72 1.84 -24.68
C THR A 340 -8.16 1.11 -25.96
N LYS A 341 -7.49 1.37 -27.10
CA LYS A 341 -7.73 0.66 -28.36
C LYS A 341 -6.76 -0.50 -28.57
N VAL A 342 -5.54 -0.35 -28.08
CA VAL A 342 -4.46 -1.34 -28.27
C VAL A 342 -4.33 -2.31 -27.10
N HIS A 343 -5.06 -2.09 -26.01
CA HIS A 343 -5.23 -2.97 -24.86
C HIS A 343 -6.74 -3.19 -24.59
N HIS A 344 -7.13 -4.35 -24.05
CA HIS A 344 -8.52 -4.82 -24.02
C HIS A 344 -9.16 -4.83 -22.63
#